data_AF-X6LMA5-F1
#
_entry.id   AF-X6LMA5-F1
#
_cell.length_a   1.000
_cell.length_b   1.000
_cell.length_c   1.000
_cell.angle_alpha   90.00
_cell.angle_beta   90.00
_cell.angle_gamma   90.00
#
_symmetry.space_group_name_H-M   'P 1'
#
loop_
_entity.id
_entity.type
_entity.pdbx_description
1 polymer ?
#
loop_
_entity_poly.entity_id
_entity_poly.type
_entity_poly.pdbx_seq_one_letter_code
_entity_poly.pdbx_strand_id
1 'polypeptide(L)'
;KYDEQNKSFDYEKLPICPALNDFAFYSFVYLYDFIFLFGGKNIITYERTKLVYTYSMKDKTWNQCKITLPMEIYASFAILSNDDTSFHVIGGLNANYGKQKTHVSANVEELFEKSELLKMTKMYGKMIKLRNKITKMKLERPYIIPIEKERTNEDKKENKE
;
A
#
# COMPACT_ATOMS: atom_id res chain seq x y z
N LYS A 1 10.80 -3.64 -0.84
CA LYS A 1 10.81 -5.10 -1.07
C LYS A 1 11.75 -5.73 -0.06
N TYR A 2 11.38 -6.87 0.53
CA TYR A 2 12.30 -7.64 1.38
C TYR A 2 12.97 -8.73 0.55
N ASP A 3 14.28 -8.84 0.64
CA ASP A 3 15.08 -9.92 0.09
C ASP A 3 15.38 -10.92 1.21
N GLU A 4 14.73 -12.08 1.18
CA GLU A 4 14.88 -13.12 2.21
C GLU A 4 16.28 -13.77 2.18
N GLN A 5 16.92 -13.84 1.02
CA GLN A 5 18.23 -14.48 0.87
C GLN A 5 19.32 -13.62 1.48
N ASN A 6 19.28 -12.32 1.21
CA ASN A 6 20.25 -11.35 1.73
C ASN A 6 19.82 -10.72 3.05
N LYS A 7 18.60 -11.02 3.53
CA LYS A 7 17.98 -10.42 4.73
C LYS A 7 17.97 -8.90 4.69
N SER A 8 17.80 -8.31 3.51
CA SER A 8 17.87 -6.86 3.28
C SER A 8 16.53 -6.28 2.82
N PHE A 9 16.32 -5.00 3.08
CA PHE A 9 15.16 -4.26 2.59
C PHE A 9 15.60 -3.25 1.52
N ASP A 10 14.98 -3.34 0.36
CA ASP A 10 14.98 -2.26 -0.63
C ASP A 10 13.80 -1.33 -0.34
N TYR A 11 14.09 -0.10 0.07
CA TYR A 11 13.07 0.90 0.39
C TYR A 11 13.49 2.29 -0.07
N GLU A 12 12.50 3.11 -0.41
CA GLU A 12 12.67 4.53 -0.63
C GLU A 12 12.22 5.28 0.62
N LYS A 13 13.02 6.25 1.07
CA LYS A 13 12.59 7.17 2.14
C LYS A 13 11.62 8.19 1.54
N LEU A 14 10.39 8.19 2.02
CA LEU A 14 9.41 9.20 1.66
C LEU A 14 9.74 10.54 2.35
N PRO A 15 9.49 11.68 1.68
CA PRO A 15 9.60 12.98 2.35
C PRO A 15 8.61 13.04 3.52
N ILE A 16 9.01 13.70 4.61
CA ILE A 16 8.12 13.94 5.75
C ILE A 16 7.06 14.94 5.31
N CYS A 17 5.79 14.67 5.62
CA CYS A 17 4.71 15.62 5.43
C CYS A 17 4.94 16.82 6.38
N PRO A 18 5.19 18.05 5.87
CA PRO A 18 5.54 19.18 6.74
C PRO A 18 4.44 19.53 7.75
N ALA A 19 3.17 19.33 7.37
CA ALA A 19 2.02 19.57 8.25
C ALA A 19 1.87 18.53 9.37
N LEU A 20 2.52 17.38 9.23
CA LEU A 20 2.55 16.32 10.23
C LEU A 20 3.95 16.16 10.84
N ASN A 21 4.76 17.22 10.81
CA ASN A 21 6.03 17.21 11.53
C ASN A 21 5.76 16.96 13.02
N ASP A 22 6.53 16.05 13.63
CA ASP A 22 6.35 15.60 15.02
C ASP A 22 5.02 14.87 15.32
N PHE A 23 4.18 14.58 14.32
CA PHE A 23 3.02 13.72 14.50
C PHE A 23 3.39 12.24 14.39
N ALA A 24 2.79 11.44 15.27
CA ALA A 24 2.89 9.99 15.29
C ALA A 24 1.51 9.35 15.50
N PHE A 25 1.45 8.02 15.46
CA PHE A 25 0.24 7.23 15.74
C PHE A 25 -0.95 7.53 14.80
N TYR A 26 -0.68 7.97 13.58
CA TYR A 26 -1.68 7.99 12.52
C TYR A 26 -1.92 6.56 12.01
N SER A 27 -3.13 6.33 11.51
CA SER A 27 -3.45 5.14 10.72
C SER A 27 -3.31 5.45 9.24
N PHE A 28 -3.10 4.44 8.39
CA PHE A 28 -2.92 4.67 6.97
C PHE A 28 -3.55 3.59 6.09
N VAL A 29 -3.87 3.96 4.85
CA VAL A 29 -4.16 3.01 3.77
C VAL A 29 -3.36 3.37 2.52
N TYR A 30 -3.11 2.37 1.68
CA TYR A 30 -2.47 2.53 0.38
C TYR A 30 -3.47 2.19 -0.71
N LEU A 31 -3.73 3.12 -1.62
CA LEU A 31 -4.65 2.93 -2.74
C LEU A 31 -4.19 3.72 -3.96
N TYR A 32 -4.13 3.06 -5.12
CA TYR A 32 -3.87 3.70 -6.41
C TYR A 32 -2.58 4.53 -6.54
N ASP A 33 -1.50 4.10 -5.87
CA ASP A 33 -0.23 4.83 -5.73
C ASP A 33 -0.31 6.08 -4.85
N PHE A 34 -1.34 6.15 -4.00
CA PHE A 34 -1.48 7.15 -2.95
C PHE A 34 -1.41 6.50 -1.57
N ILE A 35 -0.79 7.19 -0.62
CA ILE A 35 -0.82 6.84 0.80
C ILE A 35 -1.69 7.87 1.51
N PHE A 36 -2.72 7.42 2.22
CA PHE A 36 -3.58 8.28 3.03
C PHE A 36 -3.25 8.09 4.50
N LEU A 37 -2.99 9.18 5.21
CA LEU A 37 -2.77 9.22 6.64
C LEU A 37 -4.00 9.82 7.32
N PHE A 38 -4.50 9.13 8.35
CA PHE A 38 -5.70 9.49 9.10
C PHE A 38 -5.35 9.82 10.53
N GLY A 39 -5.66 11.05 10.95
CA GLY A 39 -5.49 11.49 12.33
C GLY A 39 -4.03 11.55 12.76
N GLY A 40 -3.79 11.26 14.04
CA GLY A 40 -2.47 11.27 14.66
C GLY A 40 -2.39 12.19 15.86
N LYS A 41 -1.24 12.13 16.54
CA LYS A 41 -0.93 12.90 17.74
C LYS A 41 0.47 13.51 17.60
N ASN A 42 0.58 14.82 17.83
CA ASN A 42 1.85 15.48 17.97
C ASN A 42 2.54 15.01 19.27
N ILE A 43 3.78 14.56 19.18
CA ILE A 43 4.51 14.00 20.34
C ILE A 43 5.07 15.08 21.27
N ILE A 44 5.16 16.33 20.80
CA ILE A 44 5.69 17.48 21.56
C ILE A 44 4.54 18.24 22.20
N THR A 45 3.57 18.71 21.41
CA THR A 45 2.45 19.53 21.89
C THR A 45 1.32 18.72 22.50
N TYR A 46 1.31 17.41 22.26
CA TYR A 46 0.19 16.53 22.61
C TYR A 46 -1.12 16.95 21.91
N GLU A 47 -1.08 17.71 20.82
CA GLU A 47 -2.28 17.96 20.02
C GLU A 47 -2.65 16.73 19.21
N ARG A 48 -3.94 16.55 18.93
CA ARG A 48 -4.44 15.50 18.05
C ARG A 48 -5.01 16.16 16.80
N THR A 49 -5.10 15.38 15.73
CA THR A 49 -5.72 15.85 14.50
C THR A 49 -6.81 14.91 14.04
N LYS A 50 -7.79 15.50 13.35
CA LYS A 50 -8.83 14.79 12.59
C LYS A 50 -8.61 14.91 11.08
N LEU A 51 -7.54 15.59 10.67
CA LEU A 51 -7.22 15.82 9.27
C LEU A 51 -6.76 14.52 8.61
N VAL A 52 -6.96 14.48 7.29
CA VAL A 52 -6.49 13.40 6.43
C VAL A 52 -5.50 13.99 5.44
N TYR A 53 -4.35 13.36 5.29
CA TYR A 53 -3.31 13.76 4.36
C TYR A 53 -3.06 12.66 3.34
N THR A 54 -2.80 13.05 2.10
CA THR A 54 -2.47 12.14 1.01
C THR A 54 -1.06 12.40 0.50
N TYR A 55 -0.35 11.34 0.17
CA TYR A 55 0.91 11.38 -0.55
C TYR A 55 0.75 10.74 -1.92
N SER A 56 1.03 11.49 -2.99
CA SER A 56 1.13 10.96 -4.34
C SER A 56 2.52 10.36 -4.54
N MET A 57 2.63 9.04 -4.69
CA MET A 57 3.93 8.38 -4.97
C MET A 57 4.49 8.81 -6.33
N LYS A 58 3.60 9.11 -7.29
CA LYS A 58 3.97 9.55 -8.63
C LYS A 58 4.56 10.95 -8.63
N ASP A 59 3.88 11.89 -7.99
CA ASP A 59 4.28 13.30 -7.99
C ASP A 59 5.25 13.62 -6.83
N LYS A 60 5.41 12.69 -5.89
CA LYS A 60 6.20 12.80 -4.66
C LYS A 60 5.79 13.98 -3.78
N THR A 61 4.50 14.30 -3.76
CA THR A 61 3.94 15.45 -3.03
C THR A 61 2.94 15.02 -1.97
N TRP A 62 2.90 15.78 -0.87
CA TRP A 62 1.89 15.68 0.16
C TRP A 62 0.81 16.74 -0.06
N ASN A 63 -0.45 16.37 0.11
CA ASN A 63 -1.60 17.28 0.11
C ASN A 63 -2.53 16.94 1.27
N GLN A 64 -3.31 17.91 1.73
CA GLN A 64 -4.40 17.65 2.66
C GLN A 64 -5.64 17.23 1.86
N CYS A 65 -6.32 16.18 2.30
CA CYS A 65 -7.62 15.80 1.74
C CYS A 65 -8.71 16.79 2.19
N LYS A 66 -9.77 16.92 1.38
CA LYS A 66 -10.95 17.71 1.74
C LYS A 66 -11.77 17.07 2.86
N ILE A 67 -11.84 15.74 2.87
CA ILE A 67 -12.50 15.01 3.94
C ILE A 67 -11.69 15.11 5.24
N THR A 68 -12.41 15.18 6.36
CA THR A 68 -11.85 15.09 7.70
C THR A 68 -12.59 14.03 8.49
N LEU A 69 -11.93 13.46 9.49
CA LEU A 69 -12.55 12.54 10.43
C LEU A 69 -13.55 13.31 11.32
N PRO A 70 -14.62 12.67 11.79
CA PRO A 70 -15.62 13.32 12.64
C PRO A 70 -15.07 13.73 14.01
N MET A 71 -13.91 13.19 14.42
CA MET A 71 -13.26 13.50 15.67
C MET A 71 -11.75 13.32 15.57
N GLU A 72 -11.03 14.00 16.46
CA GLU A 72 -9.60 13.80 16.65
C GLU A 72 -9.33 12.40 17.19
N ILE A 73 -8.40 11.71 16.54
CA ILE A 73 -8.12 10.30 16.81
C ILE A 73 -6.66 9.99 16.55
N TYR A 74 -6.08 9.15 17.40
CA TYR A 74 -4.74 8.61 17.21
C TYR A 74 -4.69 7.16 17.71
N ALA A 75 -3.65 6.43 17.35
CA ALA A 75 -3.50 5.00 17.61
C ALA A 75 -4.70 4.18 17.09
N SER A 76 -5.33 4.65 16.01
CA SER A 76 -6.39 3.93 15.29
C SER A 76 -5.79 2.91 14.33
N PHE A 77 -6.66 2.08 13.77
CA PHE A 77 -6.36 1.19 12.66
C PHE A 77 -7.13 1.63 11.41
N ALA A 78 -6.52 1.53 10.23
CA ALA A 78 -7.21 1.82 8.97
C ALA A 78 -7.07 0.65 7.98
N ILE A 79 -8.14 0.39 7.23
CA ILE A 79 -8.21 -0.71 6.27
C ILE A 79 -9.18 -0.37 5.13
N LEU A 80 -8.95 -0.93 3.96
CA LEU A 80 -9.88 -0.87 2.83
C LEU A 80 -10.90 -2.02 2.91
N SER A 81 -12.09 -1.82 2.34
CA SER A 81 -13.03 -2.91 2.10
C SER A 81 -12.47 -3.90 1.09
N ASN A 82 -13.03 -5.12 1.05
CA ASN A 82 -12.54 -6.20 0.18
C ASN A 82 -12.61 -5.87 -1.32
N ASP A 83 -13.47 -4.93 -1.70
CA ASP A 83 -13.63 -4.44 -3.06
C ASP A 83 -12.94 -3.08 -3.31
N ASP A 84 -12.15 -2.59 -2.34
CA ASP A 84 -11.47 -1.29 -2.34
C ASP A 84 -12.39 -0.08 -2.57
N THR A 85 -13.71 -0.22 -2.32
CA THR A 85 -14.68 0.88 -2.54
C THR A 85 -14.84 1.79 -1.33
N SER A 86 -14.46 1.32 -0.14
CA SER A 86 -14.56 2.10 1.10
C SER A 86 -13.31 1.93 1.95
N PHE A 87 -13.01 2.96 2.73
CA PHE A 87 -12.02 2.86 3.80
C PHE A 87 -12.73 2.82 5.14
N HIS A 88 -12.09 2.19 6.11
CA HIS A 88 -12.55 2.08 7.48
C HIS A 88 -11.43 2.55 8.42
N VAL A 89 -11.75 3.43 9.37
CA VAL A 89 -10.89 3.79 10.50
C VAL A 89 -11.56 3.30 11.78
N ILE A 90 -10.86 2.45 12.54
CA ILE A 90 -11.43 1.67 13.65
C ILE A 90 -10.64 1.92 14.93
N GLY A 91 -11.34 2.08 16.04
CA GLY A 91 -10.77 2.12 17.39
C GLY A 91 -10.13 3.46 17.71
N GLY A 92 -8.90 3.44 18.25
CA GLY A 92 -8.13 4.62 18.59
C GLY A 92 -8.40 5.20 19.99
N LEU A 93 -7.75 6.33 20.26
CA LEU A 93 -7.81 7.08 21.51
C LEU A 93 -8.27 8.51 21.24
N ASN A 94 -9.04 9.09 22.16
CA ASN A 94 -9.45 10.50 22.10
C ASN A 94 -8.44 11.42 22.83
N ALA A 95 -8.72 12.73 22.84
CA ALA A 95 -7.91 13.73 23.54
C ALA A 95 -7.60 13.33 25.01
N ASN A 96 -8.59 12.77 25.69
CA ASN A 96 -8.53 12.34 27.10
C ASN A 96 -7.94 10.94 27.31
N TYR A 97 -7.28 10.35 26.32
CA TYR A 97 -6.72 8.98 26.36
C TYR A 97 -7.77 7.88 26.56
N GLY A 98 -9.05 8.21 26.36
CA GLY A 98 -10.14 7.24 26.41
C GLY A 98 -10.14 6.38 25.14
N LYS A 99 -10.27 5.06 25.32
CA LYS A 99 -10.48 4.10 24.22
C LYS A 99 -11.76 4.45 23.48
N GLN A 100 -11.63 4.66 22.18
CA GLN A 100 -12.76 4.91 21.30
C GLN A 100 -13.32 3.59 20.78
N LYS A 101 -14.65 3.46 20.77
CA LYS A 101 -15.37 2.39 20.06
C LYS A 101 -15.80 2.85 18.66
N THR A 102 -15.17 3.89 18.15
CA THR A 102 -15.54 4.56 16.91
C THR A 102 -15.15 3.69 15.72
N HIS A 103 -16.07 3.54 14.78
CA HIS A 103 -15.84 3.00 13.45
C HIS A 103 -16.31 4.06 12.45
N VAL A 104 -15.36 4.64 11.73
CA VAL A 104 -15.63 5.60 10.67
C VAL A 104 -15.43 4.89 9.35
N SER A 105 -16.38 5.04 8.43
CA SER A 105 -16.24 4.52 7.07
C SER A 105 -16.83 5.48 6.06
N ALA A 106 -16.16 5.61 4.92
CA ALA A 106 -16.65 6.38 3.79
C ALA A 106 -16.14 5.77 2.48
N ASN A 107 -16.74 6.18 1.36
CA ASN A 107 -16.28 5.77 0.05
C ASN A 107 -14.87 6.32 -0.20
N VAL A 108 -14.00 5.54 -0.84
CA VAL A 108 -12.62 5.96 -1.15
C VAL A 108 -12.58 7.17 -2.08
N GLU A 109 -13.60 7.41 -2.89
CA GLU A 109 -13.71 8.56 -3.77
C GLU A 109 -13.63 9.89 -3.00
N GLU A 110 -14.10 9.92 -1.74
CA GLU A 110 -14.04 11.09 -0.86
C GLU A 110 -12.60 11.49 -0.48
N LEU A 111 -11.63 10.59 -0.66
CA LEU A 111 -10.22 10.86 -0.36
C LEU A 111 -9.52 11.67 -1.46
N PHE A 112 -10.10 11.72 -2.66
CA PHE A 112 -9.45 12.24 -3.86
C PHE A 112 -10.07 13.55 -4.35
N GLU A 113 -9.26 14.37 -4.98
CA GLU A 113 -9.75 15.44 -5.82
C GLU A 113 -10.38 14.89 -7.10
N LYS A 114 -11.40 15.59 -7.64
CA LYS A 114 -12.08 15.18 -8.88
C LYS A 114 -11.12 14.98 -10.05
N SER A 115 -10.06 15.79 -10.12
CA SER A 115 -9.04 15.70 -11.16
C SER A 115 -8.14 14.46 -11.00
N GLU A 116 -7.88 14.03 -9.77
CA GLU A 116 -7.14 12.80 -9.46
C GLU A 116 -7.99 11.58 -9.80
N LEU A 117 -9.26 11.55 -9.40
CA LEU A 117 -10.21 10.50 -9.79
C LEU A 117 -10.27 10.33 -11.30
N LEU A 118 -10.41 11.42 -12.06
CA LEU A 118 -10.47 11.36 -13.52
C LEU A 118 -9.20 10.78 -14.15
N LYS A 119 -8.02 11.08 -13.59
CA LYS A 119 -6.75 10.49 -14.04
C LYS A 119 -6.72 8.99 -13.72
N MET A 120 -7.15 8.61 -12.51
CA MET A 120 -7.17 7.22 -12.07
C MET A 120 -8.15 6.38 -12.88
N THR A 121 -9.39 6.82 -13.11
CA THR A 121 -10.37 6.07 -13.92
C THR A 121 -9.82 5.77 -15.32
N LYS A 122 -9.09 6.72 -15.94
CA LYS A 122 -8.44 6.51 -17.24
C LYS A 122 -7.30 5.49 -17.15
N MET A 123 -6.48 5.56 -16.11
CA MET A 123 -5.34 4.66 -15.91
C MET A 123 -5.81 3.23 -15.58
N TYR A 124 -6.66 3.07 -14.57
CA TYR A 124 -7.22 1.78 -14.16
C TYR A 124 -8.11 1.17 -15.23
N GLY A 125 -8.89 1.97 -15.96
CA GLY A 125 -9.64 1.48 -17.11
C GLY A 125 -8.75 0.88 -18.19
N LYS A 126 -7.57 1.46 -18.45
CA LYS A 126 -6.57 0.86 -19.37
C LYS A 126 -5.95 -0.41 -18.78
N MET A 127 -5.60 -0.39 -17.49
CA MET A 127 -5.03 -1.55 -16.79
C MET A 127 -5.98 -2.75 -16.76
N ILE A 128 -7.27 -2.53 -16.50
CA ILE A 128 -8.31 -3.57 -16.52
C ILE A 128 -8.44 -4.15 -17.93
N LYS A 129 -8.50 -3.30 -18.96
CA LYS A 129 -8.52 -3.76 -20.37
C LYS A 129 -7.29 -4.59 -20.71
N LEU A 130 -6.11 -4.16 -20.28
CA LEU A 130 -4.86 -4.88 -20.49
C LEU A 130 -4.86 -6.23 -19.76
N ARG A 131 -5.26 -6.26 -18.49
CA ARG A 131 -5.39 -7.49 -17.68
C ARG A 131 -6.35 -8.47 -18.35
N ASN A 132 -7.52 -8.02 -18.78
CA ASN A 132 -8.48 -8.86 -19.49
C ASN A 132 -7.92 -9.40 -20.81
N LYS A 133 -7.09 -8.63 -21.52
CA LYS A 133 -6.38 -9.10 -22.71
C LYS A 133 -5.36 -10.18 -22.34
N ILE A 134 -4.55 -9.97 -21.30
CA ILE A 134 -3.55 -10.92 -20.79
C ILE A 134 -4.21 -12.23 -20.38
N THR A 135 -5.31 -12.20 -19.61
CA THR A 135 -6.02 -13.40 -19.16
C THR A 135 -6.57 -14.22 -20.34
N LYS A 136 -6.88 -13.58 -21.47
CA LYS A 136 -7.35 -14.24 -22.69
C LYS A 136 -6.22 -14.74 -23.58
N MET A 137 -4.98 -14.30 -23.36
CA MET A 137 -3.83 -14.82 -24.11
C MET A 137 -3.55 -16.24 -23.62
N LYS A 138 -3.56 -17.21 -24.55
CA LYS A 138 -3.02 -18.54 -24.26
C LYS A 138 -1.51 -18.38 -24.06
N LEU A 139 -1.01 -18.71 -22.87
CA LEU A 139 0.43 -18.80 -22.63
C LEU A 139 0.97 -19.92 -23.53
N GLU A 140 1.61 -19.56 -24.63
CA GLU A 140 2.33 -20.50 -25.48
C GLU A 140 3.60 -20.93 -24.73
N ARG A 141 3.45 -22.04 -24.00
CA ARG A 141 4.45 -22.96 -23.41
C ARG A 141 4.40 -23.00 -21.88
N PRO A 142 4.12 -24.17 -21.28
CA PRO A 142 4.57 -24.41 -19.92
C PRO A 142 6.10 -24.34 -19.93
N TYR A 143 6.68 -23.62 -18.98
CA TYR A 143 8.12 -23.64 -18.74
C TYR A 143 8.48 -25.05 -18.27
N ILE A 144 8.89 -25.93 -19.18
CA ILE A 144 9.44 -27.24 -18.83
C ILE A 144 10.85 -26.97 -18.35
N ILE A 145 11.05 -27.07 -17.03
CA ILE A 145 12.37 -27.09 -16.41
C ILE A 145 13.10 -28.30 -17.01
N PRO A 146 14.24 -28.15 -17.71
CA PRO A 146 15.00 -29.30 -18.18
C PRO A 146 15.43 -30.11 -16.96
N ILE A 147 15.02 -31.38 -16.90
CA ILE A 147 15.60 -32.33 -15.95
C ILE A 147 17.03 -32.58 -16.46
N GLU A 148 18.03 -32.08 -15.73
CA GLU A 148 19.42 -32.49 -15.96
C GLU A 148 19.47 -34.02 -15.86
N LYS A 149 19.82 -34.68 -16.98
CA LYS A 149 20.07 -36.12 -16.97
C LYS A 149 21.16 -36.41 -15.94
N GLU A 150 20.87 -37.34 -15.04
CA GLU A 150 21.87 -37.94 -14.16
C GLU A 150 23.08 -38.37 -15.00
N ARG A 151 24.28 -38.00 -14.54
CA ARG A 151 25.54 -38.47 -15.10
C ARG A 151 25.58 -39.99 -14.96
N THR A 152 25.32 -40.72 -16.03
CA THR A 152 25.71 -42.12 -16.12
C THR A 152 27.24 -42.19 -16.10
N ASN A 153 27.79 -42.71 -15.01
CA ASN A 153 29.18 -43.13 -14.91
C ASN A 153 29.40 -44.32 -15.86
N GLU A 154 29.71 -44.03 -17.12
CA GLU A 154 30.28 -44.99 -18.07
C GLU A 154 31.79 -44.76 -18.21
N ASP A 155 32.52 -44.86 -17.10
CA ASP A 155 33.95 -45.16 -17.12
C ASP A 155 34.13 -46.61 -16.65
N LYS A 156 33.82 -47.55 -17.55
CA LYS A 156 34.29 -48.94 -17.44
C LYS A 156 35.25 -49.25 -18.59
N LYS A 157 36.53 -49.25 -18.21
CA LYS A 157 37.58 -50.17 -18.66
C LYS A 157 37.76 -50.34 -20.17
N GLU A 158 38.79 -49.69 -20.69
CA GLU A 158 39.66 -50.32 -21.70
C GLU A 158 41.07 -49.71 -21.59
N ASN A 159 41.94 -50.40 -20.86
CA ASN A 159 43.40 -50.36 -21.05
C ASN A 159 43.89 -51.79 -20.79
N LYS A 160 43.99 -52.55 -21.88
CA LYS A 160 44.84 -53.74 -22.01
C LYS A 160 45.92 -53.37 -23.02
N GLU A 161 47.12 -53.09 -22.53
CA GLU A 161 48.42 -53.68 -22.90
C GLU A 161 49.52 -53.04 -22.04
#